data_AF-A0AA43Z3F8-F1
#
_entry.id   AF-A0AA43Z3F8-F1
#
_cell.length_a   1.000
_cell.length_b   1.000
_cell.length_c   1.000
_cell.angle_alpha   90.00
_cell.angle_beta   90.00
_cell.angle_gamma   90.00
#
_symmetry.space_group_name_H-M   'P 1'
#
loop_
_entity.id
_entity.type
_entity.pdbx_description
1 polymer ?
#
loop_
_entity_poly.entity_id
_entity_poly.type
_entity_poly.pdbx_seq_one_letter_code
_entity_poly.pdbx_strand_id
1 'polypeptide(L)'
;MLPRIQTIQNAPGRRSASWLATALLLPFLWLSAWEAVAQSMQEREGLTLYWGLVPGAVFTDKHELDEMHRKDGQGEPHHLVVALFDTATGKRIGTAAVRAQLIEAGIAETPAKALAPMEINGLMSYGQLFSMVKKGPYRFRIFVKLSDREDEIEYSISAASPHPGQN
;
A
#
# COMPACT_ATOMS: atom_id res chain seq x y z
N MET A 1 0.69 -17.24 -89.56
CA MET A 1 1.65 -16.15 -89.29
C MET A 1 1.07 -15.30 -88.15
N LEU A 2 1.77 -15.32 -86.99
CA LEU A 2 1.70 -14.61 -85.67
C LEU A 2 0.49 -13.71 -85.33
N PRO A 3 0.00 -13.70 -84.05
CA PRO A 3 0.76 -13.36 -82.82
C PRO A 3 0.38 -14.27 -81.61
N ARG A 4 0.74 -14.07 -80.33
CA ARG A 4 1.90 -13.60 -79.54
C ARG A 4 1.36 -13.57 -78.08
N ILE A 5 2.17 -13.95 -77.07
CA ILE A 5 2.04 -13.66 -75.61
C ILE A 5 0.84 -14.35 -74.88
N GLN A 6 0.83 -14.80 -73.60
CA GLN A 6 1.56 -14.46 -72.37
C GLN A 6 1.78 -15.65 -71.40
N THR A 7 2.98 -15.62 -70.84
CA THR A 7 3.44 -16.11 -69.54
C THR A 7 2.41 -15.91 -68.42
N ILE A 8 2.10 -16.97 -67.66
CA ILE A 8 1.49 -16.86 -66.33
C ILE A 8 2.60 -17.05 -65.29
N GLN A 9 2.85 -15.99 -64.53
CA GLN A 9 3.55 -16.00 -63.24
C GLN A 9 2.62 -16.55 -62.16
N ASN A 10 3.21 -17.25 -61.18
CA ASN A 10 2.96 -17.16 -59.72
C ASN A 10 3.48 -18.46 -59.07
N ALA A 11 4.19 -18.52 -57.94
CA ALA A 11 5.03 -17.65 -57.11
C ALA A 11 5.60 -18.65 -56.07
N PRO A 12 6.90 -18.68 -55.76
CA PRO A 12 7.43 -19.64 -54.78
C PRO A 12 7.18 -19.16 -53.34
N GLY A 13 6.69 -20.09 -52.51
CA GLY A 13 6.34 -19.87 -51.11
C GLY A 13 7.51 -19.32 -50.29
N ARG A 14 7.28 -18.16 -49.66
CA ARG A 14 8.25 -17.48 -48.80
C ARG A 14 7.87 -17.72 -47.34
N ARG A 15 8.46 -18.75 -46.73
CA ARG A 15 8.48 -18.92 -45.27
C ARG A 15 9.60 -18.05 -44.72
N SER A 16 9.30 -16.79 -44.43
CA SER A 16 10.22 -15.90 -43.71
C SER A 16 9.93 -16.00 -42.21
N ALA A 17 10.91 -16.56 -41.49
CA ALA A 17 10.92 -16.70 -40.05
C ALA A 17 10.92 -15.32 -39.36
N SER A 18 9.84 -15.00 -38.65
CA SER A 18 9.77 -13.87 -37.74
C SER A 18 10.13 -14.35 -36.33
N TRP A 19 11.42 -14.42 -36.02
CA TRP A 19 11.92 -14.69 -34.66
C TRP A 19 12.82 -13.53 -34.24
N LEU A 20 12.27 -12.35 -33.97
CA LEU A 20 13.01 -11.20 -33.40
C LEU A 20 12.06 -10.16 -32.78
N ALA A 21 11.02 -10.59 -32.05
CA ALA A 21 10.10 -9.67 -31.37
C ALA A 21 9.72 -10.12 -29.94
N THR A 22 10.58 -10.88 -29.25
CA THR A 22 10.28 -11.43 -27.91
C THR A 22 11.36 -11.12 -26.88
N ALA A 23 12.03 -9.97 -26.99
CA ALA A 23 13.13 -9.59 -26.07
C ALA A 23 12.94 -8.21 -25.40
N LEU A 24 11.72 -7.63 -25.40
CA LEU A 24 11.49 -6.29 -24.86
C LEU A 24 10.33 -6.17 -23.86
N LEU A 25 9.70 -7.28 -23.46
CA LEU A 25 8.57 -7.27 -22.50
C LEU A 25 8.94 -7.71 -21.07
N LEU A 26 10.17 -8.16 -20.82
CA LEU A 26 10.61 -8.59 -19.50
C LEU A 26 11.02 -7.49 -18.50
N PRO A 27 11.45 -6.27 -18.88
CA PRO A 27 11.80 -5.26 -17.86
C PRO A 27 10.58 -4.54 -17.27
N PHE A 28 9.39 -4.65 -17.86
CA PHE A 28 8.20 -3.91 -17.39
C PHE A 28 7.50 -4.54 -16.17
N LEU A 29 7.71 -5.84 -15.93
CA LEU A 29 7.11 -6.56 -14.79
C LEU A 29 7.83 -6.29 -13.46
N TRP A 30 9.03 -5.73 -13.47
CA TRP A 30 9.79 -5.45 -12.24
C TRP A 30 9.55 -4.04 -11.69
N LEU A 31 8.95 -3.14 -12.48
CA LEU A 31 8.75 -1.74 -12.07
C LEU A 31 7.55 -1.56 -11.13
N SER A 32 6.52 -2.40 -11.24
CA SER A 32 5.28 -2.27 -10.45
C SER A 32 5.46 -2.64 -8.97
N ALA A 33 6.39 -3.53 -8.63
CA ALA A 33 6.65 -3.89 -7.25
C ALA A 33 7.29 -2.74 -6.47
N TRP A 34 8.20 -1.97 -7.09
CA TRP A 34 8.88 -0.84 -6.45
C TRP A 34 7.91 0.27 -6.02
N GLU A 35 6.89 0.55 -6.83
CA GLU A 35 5.91 1.60 -6.54
C GLU A 35 5.10 1.31 -5.27
N ALA A 36 4.66 0.07 -5.07
CA ALA A 36 3.87 -0.32 -3.90
C ALA A 36 4.69 -0.26 -2.58
N VAL A 37 5.96 -0.68 -2.61
CA VAL A 37 6.84 -0.56 -1.43
C VAL A 37 7.20 0.90 -1.16
N ALA A 38 7.41 1.71 -2.20
CA ALA A 38 7.68 3.14 -2.06
C ALA A 38 6.46 3.90 -1.49
N GLN A 39 5.24 3.51 -1.84
CA GLN A 39 4.02 4.12 -1.26
C GLN A 39 3.88 3.82 0.23
N SER A 40 4.28 2.62 0.66
CA SER A 40 4.17 2.15 2.05
C SER A 40 5.35 2.56 2.93
N MET A 41 6.22 3.46 2.46
CA MET A 41 7.43 3.90 3.16
C MET A 41 7.60 5.43 3.08
N GLN A 42 7.94 6.07 4.20
CA GLN A 42 8.27 7.49 4.27
C GLN A 42 9.43 7.74 5.22
N GLU A 43 10.39 8.57 4.83
CA GLU A 43 11.49 9.00 5.70
C GLU A 43 11.32 10.45 6.12
N ARG A 44 11.49 10.72 7.42
CA ARG A 44 11.48 12.07 8.00
C ARG A 44 12.37 12.11 9.22
N GLU A 45 13.20 13.16 9.32
CA GLU A 45 13.99 13.45 10.52
C GLU A 45 14.84 12.26 11.03
N GLY A 46 15.38 11.46 10.10
CA GLY A 46 16.18 10.28 10.41
C GLY A 46 15.39 9.05 10.86
N LEU A 47 14.06 9.06 10.73
CA LEU A 47 13.20 7.90 10.94
C LEU A 47 12.53 7.48 9.63
N THR A 48 12.60 6.18 9.36
CA THR A 48 11.86 5.53 8.27
C THR A 48 10.61 4.87 8.84
N LEU A 49 9.45 5.30 8.34
CA LEU A 49 8.14 4.77 8.68
C LEU A 49 7.67 3.84 7.55
N TYR A 50 7.45 2.58 7.88
CA TYR A 50 6.71 1.65 7.04
C TYR A 50 5.28 1.53 7.56
N TRP A 51 4.32 1.45 6.64
CA TRP A 51 2.91 1.34 7.00
C TRP A 51 2.14 0.38 6.12
N GLY A 52 1.10 -0.22 6.68
CA GLY A 52 0.17 -1.09 5.98
C GLY A 52 -1.25 -0.93 6.53
N LEU A 53 -2.24 -1.12 5.66
CA LEU A 53 -3.65 -1.08 6.02
C LEU A 53 -4.30 -2.41 5.68
N VAL A 54 -4.72 -3.15 6.70
CA VAL A 54 -5.30 -4.49 6.56
C VAL A 54 -6.81 -4.40 6.77
N PRO A 55 -7.65 -4.80 5.80
CA PRO A 55 -9.09 -4.85 6.01
C PRO A 55 -9.46 -5.77 7.16
N GLY A 56 -10.43 -5.35 7.97
CA GLY A 56 -10.94 -6.08 9.12
C GLY A 56 -11.46 -7.48 8.76
N ALA A 57 -11.97 -7.64 7.54
CA ALA A 57 -12.46 -8.91 7.01
C ALA A 57 -11.38 -9.99 6.86
N VAL A 58 -10.10 -9.63 6.91
CA VAL A 58 -8.97 -10.58 6.89
C VAL A 58 -8.77 -11.22 8.27
N PHE A 59 -9.22 -10.58 9.36
CA PHE A 59 -9.19 -11.19 10.69
C PHE A 59 -10.40 -12.15 10.80
N THR A 60 -10.10 -13.45 10.80
CA THR A 60 -11.11 -14.53 10.77
C THR A 60 -11.92 -14.69 12.06
N ASP A 61 -11.44 -14.14 13.18
CA ASP A 61 -12.10 -14.26 14.48
C ASP A 61 -12.88 -12.98 14.83
N LYS A 62 -14.17 -13.02 14.54
CA LYS A 62 -15.14 -11.93 14.77
C LYS A 62 -15.22 -11.48 16.24
N HIS A 63 -14.84 -12.33 17.18
CA HIS A 63 -14.93 -12.05 18.62
C HIS A 63 -13.88 -11.04 19.12
N GLU A 64 -12.68 -11.01 18.54
CA GLU A 64 -11.64 -10.01 18.91
C GLU A 64 -11.98 -8.61 18.39
N LEU A 65 -12.74 -8.53 17.28
CA LEU A 65 -13.25 -7.29 16.74
C LEU A 65 -14.32 -6.70 17.67
N ASP A 66 -15.35 -7.49 18.01
CA ASP A 66 -16.51 -7.03 18.78
C ASP A 66 -16.18 -6.51 20.19
N GLU A 67 -15.19 -7.10 20.89
CA GLU A 67 -14.78 -6.64 22.22
C GLU A 67 -13.98 -5.33 22.21
N MET A 68 -13.46 -4.92 21.04
CA MET A 68 -12.65 -3.71 20.87
C MET A 68 -13.43 -2.52 20.29
N HIS A 69 -14.75 -2.64 20.08
CA HIS A 69 -15.52 -1.67 19.30
C HIS A 69 -16.34 -0.65 20.11
N ARG A 70 -16.17 0.60 19.67
CA ARG A 70 -17.05 1.75 19.91
C ARG A 70 -18.40 1.52 19.22
N LYS A 71 -19.45 2.11 19.81
CA LYS A 71 -20.90 1.91 19.65
C LYS A 71 -21.54 2.12 18.26
N ASP A 72 -20.79 2.31 17.19
CA ASP A 72 -21.33 3.14 16.10
C ASP A 72 -21.59 2.39 14.79
N GLY A 73 -21.04 1.17 14.60
CA GLY A 73 -21.42 0.21 13.54
C GLY A 73 -21.41 0.66 12.08
N GLN A 74 -21.02 1.90 11.76
CA GLN A 74 -21.30 2.55 10.48
C GLN A 74 -20.11 2.65 9.52
N GLY A 75 -19.01 1.92 9.74
CA GLY A 75 -17.84 1.95 8.87
C GLY A 75 -17.07 0.64 8.78
N GLU A 76 -16.34 0.43 7.69
CA GLU A 76 -15.53 -0.76 7.46
C GLU A 76 -14.27 -0.73 8.35
N PRO A 77 -14.08 -1.71 9.25
CA PRO A 77 -12.89 -1.75 10.10
C PRO A 77 -11.65 -2.02 9.24
N HIS A 78 -10.59 -1.24 9.46
CA HIS A 78 -9.28 -1.48 8.90
C HIS A 78 -8.23 -1.33 10.00
N HIS A 79 -7.28 -2.26 10.04
CA HIS A 79 -6.16 -2.24 10.96
C HIS A 79 -4.99 -1.50 10.31
N LEU A 80 -4.67 -0.32 10.82
CA LEU A 80 -3.44 0.38 10.48
C LEU A 80 -2.30 -0.24 11.27
N VAL A 81 -1.23 -0.65 10.58
CA VAL A 81 0.00 -1.17 11.18
C VAL A 81 1.17 -0.31 10.73
N VAL A 82 2.04 0.07 11.68
CA VAL A 82 3.21 0.92 11.46
C VAL A 82 4.45 0.24 12.05
N ALA A 83 5.57 0.31 11.33
CA ALA A 83 6.88 -0.08 11.82
C ALA A 83 7.86 1.08 11.63
N LEU A 84 8.65 1.34 12.67
CA LEU A 84 9.60 2.45 12.71
C LEU A 84 11.04 1.94 12.71
N PHE A 85 11.89 2.60 11.95
CA PHE A 85 13.30 2.28 11.86
C PHE A 85 14.14 3.55 11.94
N ASP A 86 15.30 3.45 12.56
CA ASP A 86 16.35 4.46 12.44
C ASP A 86 16.91 4.40 11.01
N THR A 87 16.84 5.51 10.28
CA THR A 87 17.21 5.56 8.86
C THR A 87 18.70 5.28 8.64
N ALA A 88 19.56 5.73 9.56
CA ALA A 88 21.01 5.60 9.40
C ALA A 88 21.49 4.16 9.61
N THR A 89 20.90 3.45 10.56
CA THR A 89 21.33 2.12 10.99
C THR A 89 20.43 1.00 10.49
N GLY A 90 19.22 1.32 10.03
CA GLY A 90 18.18 0.33 9.70
C GLY A 90 17.65 -0.41 10.93
N LYS A 91 17.94 0.05 12.15
CA LYS A 91 17.53 -0.62 13.39
C LYS A 91 16.05 -0.36 13.66
N ARG A 92 15.30 -1.40 14.02
CA ARG A 92 13.90 -1.31 14.48
C ARG A 92 13.77 -0.45 15.75
N ILE A 93 12.81 0.47 15.77
CA ILE A 93 12.49 1.31 16.93
C ILE A 93 11.23 0.77 17.62
N GLY A 94 11.42 0.10 18.76
CA GLY A 94 10.36 -0.54 19.55
C GLY A 94 9.89 0.24 20.79
N THR A 95 10.41 1.45 21.03
CA THR A 95 10.18 2.22 22.27
C THR A 95 9.50 3.57 22.03
N ALA A 96 8.83 3.74 20.89
CA ALA A 96 8.15 4.98 20.54
C ALA A 96 6.71 5.00 21.07
N ALA A 97 6.21 6.19 21.40
CA ALA A 97 4.77 6.42 21.52
C ALA A 97 4.24 6.84 20.15
N VAL A 98 3.28 6.08 19.61
CA VAL A 98 2.72 6.31 18.28
C VAL A 98 1.23 6.57 18.38
N ARG A 99 0.77 7.63 17.73
CA ARG A 99 -0.65 7.95 17.56
C ARG A 99 -0.98 8.13 16.08
N ALA A 100 -2.23 7.86 15.70
CA ALA A 100 -2.70 8.17 14.36
C ALA A 100 -4.12 8.75 14.38
N GLN A 101 -4.35 9.65 13.44
CA GLN A 101 -5.63 10.33 13.23
C GLN A 101 -6.11 10.02 11.82
N LEU A 102 -7.32 9.45 11.71
CA LEU A 102 -8.00 9.25 10.42
C LEU A 102 -8.63 10.56 9.96
N ILE A 103 -8.41 10.92 8.70
CA ILE A 103 -8.97 12.08 8.03
C ILE A 103 -9.77 11.60 6.82
N GLU A 104 -11.08 11.79 6.90
CA GLU A 104 -12.03 11.48 5.83
C GLU A 104 -12.66 12.77 5.30
N ALA A 105 -12.64 12.95 3.98
CA ALA A 105 -13.15 14.17 3.36
C ALA A 105 -14.64 14.37 3.69
N GLY A 106 -14.99 15.53 4.24
CA GLY A 106 -16.36 15.85 4.63
C GLY A 106 -16.88 15.06 5.83
N ILE A 107 -15.99 14.55 6.68
CA ILE A 107 -16.27 14.05 8.03
C ILE A 107 -15.44 14.89 9.00
N ALA A 108 -16.02 15.24 10.14
CA ALA A 108 -15.29 15.98 11.18
C ALA A 108 -14.10 15.15 11.69
N GLU A 109 -12.95 15.79 11.86
CA GLU A 109 -11.77 15.13 12.37
C GLU A 109 -12.02 14.58 13.79
N THR A 110 -11.58 13.35 14.00
CA THR A 110 -11.61 12.72 15.33
C THR A 110 -10.25 12.91 16.02
N PRO A 111 -10.17 12.84 17.36
CA PRO A 111 -8.88 12.86 18.05
C PRO A 111 -7.97 11.71 17.62
N ALA A 112 -6.66 11.95 17.64
CA ALA A 112 -5.68 10.90 17.36
C ALA A 112 -5.79 9.77 18.39
N LYS A 113 -5.78 8.52 17.91
CA LYS A 113 -5.80 7.31 18.74
C LYS A 113 -4.37 6.81 18.95
N ALA A 114 -4.10 6.26 20.14
CA ALA A 114 -2.85 5.52 20.37
C ALA A 114 -2.83 4.23 19.55
N LEU A 115 -1.67 3.94 18.96
CA LEU A 115 -1.38 2.65 18.33
C LEU A 115 -0.75 1.75 19.37
N ALA A 116 -1.37 0.59 19.60
CA ALA A 116 -0.88 -0.38 20.56
C ALA A 116 0.39 -1.05 20.03
N PRO A 117 1.43 -1.24 20.87
CA PRO A 117 2.57 -2.06 20.51
C PRO A 117 2.13 -3.51 20.22
N MET A 118 2.71 -4.12 19.20
CA MET A 118 2.45 -5.50 18.80
C MET A 118 3.72 -6.12 18.22
N GLU A 119 3.92 -7.42 18.44
CA GLU A 119 5.02 -8.14 17.78
C GLU A 119 4.49 -8.86 16.53
N ILE A 120 5.14 -8.63 15.40
CA ILE A 120 4.89 -9.36 14.16
C ILE A 120 6.22 -10.01 13.76
N ASN A 121 6.26 -11.34 13.73
CA ASN A 121 7.48 -12.13 13.51
C ASN A 121 8.64 -11.74 14.46
N GLY A 122 8.32 -11.47 15.73
CA GLY A 122 9.30 -11.06 16.75
C GLY A 122 9.84 -9.63 16.57
N LEU A 123 9.23 -8.81 15.69
CA LEU A 123 9.61 -7.42 15.47
C LEU A 123 8.48 -6.47 15.91
N MET A 124 8.84 -5.43 16.67
CA MET A 124 7.88 -4.48 17.26
C MET A 124 7.22 -3.57 16.22
N SER A 125 5.93 -3.74 15.98
CA SER A 125 5.08 -2.82 15.24
C SER A 125 4.12 -2.10 16.18
N TYR A 126 3.38 -1.12 15.66
CA TYR A 126 2.31 -0.44 16.38
C TYR A 126 1.06 -0.47 15.51
N GLY A 127 -0.12 -0.71 16.09
CA GLY A 127 -1.34 -0.73 15.30
C GLY A 127 -2.61 -0.41 16.05
N GLN A 128 -3.64 -0.06 15.29
CA GLN A 128 -4.96 0.28 15.79
C GLN A 128 -6.03 0.10 14.72
N LEU A 129 -7.24 -0.28 15.15
CA LEU A 129 -8.41 -0.34 14.30
C LEU A 129 -9.05 1.04 14.10
N PHE A 130 -9.32 1.34 12.84
CA PHE A 130 -10.08 2.52 12.41
C PHE A 130 -11.29 2.07 11.60
N SER A 131 -12.46 2.60 11.95
CA SER A 131 -13.70 2.39 11.18
C SER A 131 -13.77 3.47 10.12
N MET A 132 -13.74 3.05 8.86
CA MET A 132 -13.78 3.93 7.69
C MET A 132 -15.21 4.05 7.18
N VAL A 133 -15.75 5.26 7.20
CA VAL A 133 -17.16 5.50 6.87
C VAL A 133 -17.35 5.76 5.38
N LYS A 134 -16.41 6.43 4.73
CA LYS A 134 -16.48 6.76 3.30
C LYS A 134 -15.52 5.92 2.48
N LYS A 135 -15.97 5.48 1.30
CA LYS A 135 -15.07 4.94 0.27
C LYS A 135 -14.21 6.07 -0.30
N GLY A 136 -12.92 5.84 -0.48
CA GLY A 136 -11.98 6.80 -1.05
C GLY A 136 -10.57 6.68 -0.50
N PRO A 137 -9.65 7.56 -0.89
CA PRO A 137 -8.33 7.57 -0.27
C PRO A 137 -8.47 7.93 1.21
N TYR A 138 -7.98 7.05 2.07
CA TYR A 138 -7.92 7.27 3.51
C TYR A 138 -6.63 8.00 3.83
N ARG A 139 -6.75 9.17 4.46
CA ARG A 139 -5.58 9.91 4.93
C ARG A 139 -5.38 9.69 6.41
N PHE A 140 -4.12 9.51 6.80
CA PHE A 140 -3.75 9.48 8.20
C PHE A 140 -2.66 10.51 8.48
N ARG A 141 -2.81 11.21 9.60
CA ARG A 141 -1.68 11.85 10.28
C ARG A 141 -1.15 10.88 11.32
N ILE A 142 0.13 10.54 11.23
CA ILE A 142 0.81 9.67 12.19
C ILE A 142 1.78 10.53 12.97
N PHE A 143 1.73 10.38 14.27
CA PHE A 143 2.45 11.15 15.26
C PHE A 143 3.40 10.21 16.01
N VAL A 144 4.69 10.47 15.91
CA VAL A 144 5.74 9.63 16.50
C VAL A 144 6.53 10.44 17.51
N LYS A 145 6.41 10.06 18.78
CA LYS A 145 7.18 10.62 19.89
C LYS A 145 8.21 9.59 20.33
N LEU A 146 9.48 9.91 20.10
CA LEU A 146 10.59 9.14 20.65
C LEU A 146 10.88 9.57 22.09
N SER A 147 11.38 8.65 22.90
CA SER A 147 11.72 8.91 24.30
C SER A 147 12.91 9.87 24.48
N ASP A 148 13.78 9.95 23.46
CA ASP A 148 15.01 10.74 23.45
C ASP A 148 14.88 12.06 22.68
N ARG A 149 13.68 12.40 22.18
CA ARG A 149 13.40 13.64 21.45
C ARG A 149 12.28 14.41 22.11
N GLU A 150 12.40 15.74 22.17
CA GLU A 150 11.35 16.63 22.69
C GLU A 150 10.22 16.86 21.68
N ASP A 151 10.53 16.92 20.40
CA ASP A 151 9.52 17.13 19.36
C ASP A 151 8.90 15.82 18.88
N GLU A 152 7.66 15.91 18.42
CA GLU A 152 6.94 14.83 17.77
C GLU A 152 7.09 14.93 16.26
N ILE A 153 7.38 13.81 15.63
CA ILE A 153 7.53 13.72 14.18
C ILE A 153 6.17 13.38 13.58
N GLU A 154 5.73 14.20 12.63
CA GLU A 154 4.47 13.98 11.93
C GLU A 154 4.71 13.41 10.52
N TYR A 155 3.96 12.36 10.19
CA TYR A 155 3.83 11.80 8.85
C TYR A 155 2.40 11.98 8.33
N SER A 156 2.29 12.19 7.03
CA SER A 156 1.00 12.21 6.33
C SER A 156 1.00 11.11 5.28
N ILE A 157 0.17 10.09 5.48
CA ILE A 157 0.04 8.96 4.56
C ILE A 157 -1.34 8.97 3.89
N SER A 158 -1.40 8.41 2.69
CA SER A 158 -2.64 8.25 1.93
C SER A 158 -2.71 6.83 1.40
N ALA A 159 -3.70 6.06 1.85
CA ALA A 159 -3.98 4.73 1.35
C ALA A 159 -5.12 4.82 0.32
N ALA A 160 -4.94 4.26 -0.88
CA ALA A 160 -6.06 4.02 -1.76
C ALA A 160 -7.02 3.02 -1.08
N SER A 161 -8.34 3.21 -1.22
CA SER A 161 -9.30 2.21 -0.77
C SER A 161 -9.00 0.86 -1.43
N PRO A 162 -8.81 -0.24 -0.66
CA PRO A 162 -8.58 -1.57 -1.22
C PRO A 162 -9.79 -2.14 -1.98
N HIS A 163 -10.93 -1.45 -1.93
CA HIS A 163 -12.16 -1.83 -2.63
C HIS A 163 -12.29 -0.99 -3.92
N PRO A 164 -11.84 -1.50 -5.09
CA PRO A 164 -12.39 -1.06 -6.35
C PRO A 164 -13.90 -1.25 -6.27
N GLY A 165 -14.67 -0.22 -6.60
CA GLY A 165 -16.12 -0.28 -6.56
C GLY A 165 -16.63 -1.49 -7.34
N GLN A 166 -17.27 -2.42 -6.65
CA GLN A 166 -18.29 -3.24 -7.28
C GLN A 166 -19.49 -2.30 -7.49
N ASN A 167 -19.53 -1.68 -8.67
CA ASN A 167 -20.74 -1.12 -9.25
C ASN A 167 -21.30 -2.12 -10.25
#